data_AF-A0A6C0EVH2-F1
#
_entry.id   AF-A0A6C0EVH2-F1
#
_cell.length_a   1.000
_cell.length_b   1.000
_cell.length_c   1.000
_cell.angle_alpha   90.00
_cell.angle_beta   90.00
_cell.angle_gamma   90.00
#
_symmetry.space_group_name_H-M   'P 1'
#
loop_
_entity.id
_entity.type
_entity.pdbx_description
1 polymer ?
#
loop_
_entity_poly.entity_id
_entity_poly.type
_entity_poly.pdbx_seq_one_letter_code
_entity_poly.pdbx_strand_id
1 'polypeptide(L)'
;MRDMIFYDNDYRNILEVNKLFFIICVYIREEQLYLNFNKSFNYYKNFPNNSYCEYYNPKEISNPSNAFGLVQGNQLLEWLKDKKRPVVLFDWDKTITCCDGFIVDNYPFTYKSVNVLEEDVMEYLCGGYNRLDFIRYIFDCIKKKGDIIIVTNNDTAVKNKREFLKLIRIIDPDFKERGLIYGIKGNKRMALLKDNYFKTLMKYNV
;
A
#
# COMPACT_ATOMS: atom_id res chain seq x y z
N MET A 1 -21.59 14.48 1.19
CA MET A 1 -20.92 13.63 0.18
C MET A 1 -19.91 12.76 0.94
N ARG A 2 -19.64 11.51 0.53
CA ARG A 2 -18.68 10.66 1.28
C ARG A 2 -17.26 11.23 1.17
N ASP A 3 -16.62 11.49 2.31
CA ASP A 3 -15.26 12.05 2.37
C ASP A 3 -14.19 11.01 2.67
N MET A 4 -14.56 9.73 2.66
CA MET A 4 -13.66 8.60 2.83
C MET A 4 -13.69 7.69 1.61
N ILE A 5 -12.52 7.23 1.18
CA ILE A 5 -12.36 6.28 0.06
C ILE A 5 -11.34 5.20 0.43
N PHE A 6 -11.63 3.95 0.09
CA PHE A 6 -10.80 2.79 0.40
C PHE A 6 -10.46 2.01 -0.87
N TYR A 7 -9.18 1.71 -1.05
CA TYR A 7 -8.63 0.93 -2.15
C TYR A 7 -8.05 -0.40 -1.64
N ASP A 8 -8.39 -1.49 -2.33
CA ASP A 8 -7.92 -2.84 -2.02
C ASP A 8 -8.02 -3.73 -3.28
N ASN A 9 -7.16 -4.74 -3.41
CA ASN A 9 -7.22 -5.74 -4.47
C ASN A 9 -7.88 -7.06 -4.02
N ASP A 10 -8.21 -7.25 -2.74
CA ASP A 10 -9.03 -8.36 -2.25
C ASP A 10 -10.51 -7.94 -2.22
N TYR A 11 -11.30 -8.55 -3.09
CA TYR A 11 -12.73 -8.29 -3.19
C TYR A 11 -13.50 -8.55 -1.88
N ARG A 12 -13.04 -9.48 -1.03
CA ARG A 12 -13.68 -9.73 0.27
C ARG A 12 -13.47 -8.56 1.23
N ASN A 13 -12.29 -7.94 1.23
CA ASN A 13 -12.04 -6.73 2.02
C ASN A 13 -12.92 -5.58 1.53
N ILE A 14 -13.07 -5.42 0.21
CA ILE A 14 -14.00 -4.45 -0.39
C ILE A 14 -15.42 -4.68 0.10
N LEU A 15 -15.93 -5.91 0.03
CA LEU A 15 -17.28 -6.24 0.51
C LEU A 15 -17.47 -5.96 2.00
N GLU A 16 -16.49 -6.32 2.83
CA GLU A 16 -16.58 -6.08 4.28
C GLU A 16 -16.54 -4.59 4.60
N VAL A 17 -15.59 -3.83 4.05
CA VAL A 17 -15.47 -2.39 4.32
C VAL A 17 -16.65 -1.61 3.73
N ASN A 18 -17.24 -2.05 2.61
CA ASN A 18 -18.41 -1.41 2.01
C ASN A 18 -19.67 -1.48 2.91
N LYS A 19 -19.71 -2.37 3.91
CA LYS A 19 -20.73 -2.35 4.97
C LYS A 19 -20.66 -1.08 5.83
N LEU A 20 -19.55 -0.34 5.77
CA LEU A 20 -19.41 1.01 6.32
C LEU A 20 -19.88 2.01 5.25
N PHE A 21 -21.20 2.26 5.18
CA PHE A 21 -21.85 3.04 4.12
C PHE A 21 -21.35 4.48 3.91
N PHE A 22 -20.46 4.99 4.75
CA PHE A 22 -19.82 6.30 4.63
C PHE A 22 -18.47 6.26 3.88
N ILE A 23 -17.96 5.06 3.56
CA ILE A 23 -16.71 4.86 2.80
C ILE A 23 -17.07 4.49 1.35
N ILE A 24 -16.40 5.12 0.37
CA ILE A 24 -16.41 4.67 -1.02
C ILE A 24 -15.38 3.55 -1.13
N CYS A 25 -15.76 2.36 -1.58
CA CYS A 25 -14.80 1.26 -1.77
C CYS A 25 -14.51 1.08 -3.25
N VAL A 26 -13.22 1.08 -3.62
CA VAL A 26 -12.74 0.91 -4.99
C VAL A 26 -11.91 -0.36 -5.06
N TYR A 27 -12.45 -1.36 -5.76
CA TYR A 27 -11.73 -2.59 -6.04
C TYR A 27 -10.69 -2.35 -7.13
N ILE A 28 -9.43 -2.66 -6.83
CA ILE A 28 -8.36 -2.71 -7.81
C ILE A 28 -8.33 -4.13 -8.38
N ARG A 29 -8.84 -4.28 -9.61
CA ARG A 29 -8.78 -5.57 -10.28
C ARG A 29 -7.33 -5.93 -10.54
N GLU A 30 -6.89 -7.03 -9.92
CA GLU A 30 -5.58 -7.62 -10.17
C GLU A 30 -5.50 -8.12 -11.61
N GLU A 31 -4.62 -7.46 -12.38
CA GLU A 31 -4.16 -7.93 -13.67
C GLU A 31 -2.69 -8.27 -13.53
N GLN A 32 -2.33 -9.53 -13.80
CA GLN A 32 -0.94 -9.97 -13.74
C GLN A 32 -0.12 -9.20 -14.77
N LEU A 33 0.95 -8.55 -14.31
CA LEU A 33 1.88 -7.87 -15.20
C LEU A 33 2.91 -8.87 -15.72
N TYR A 34 2.78 -9.21 -17.01
CA TYR A 34 3.80 -9.96 -17.74
C TYR A 34 4.89 -9.00 -18.23
N LEU A 35 5.89 -8.74 -17.40
CA LEU A 35 7.04 -7.94 -17.82
C LEU A 35 8.03 -8.82 -18.60
N ASN A 36 7.88 -8.80 -19.92
CA ASN A 36 8.70 -9.38 -21.00
C ASN A 36 8.48 -10.85 -21.47
N PHE A 37 8.49 -10.94 -22.80
CA PHE A 37 8.26 -12.02 -23.76
C PHE A 37 8.77 -13.44 -23.41
N ASN A 38 7.92 -14.40 -23.78
CA ASN A 38 8.13 -15.85 -23.88
C ASN A 38 8.09 -16.73 -22.62
N LYS A 39 8.29 -16.24 -21.39
CA LYS A 39 7.97 -17.02 -20.17
C LYS A 39 7.62 -16.09 -19.01
N SER A 40 6.55 -16.38 -18.30
CA SER A 40 5.90 -15.63 -17.22
C SER A 40 6.71 -15.40 -15.92
N PHE A 41 8.03 -15.22 -15.97
CA PHE A 41 8.86 -15.48 -14.76
C PHE A 41 9.83 -14.41 -14.27
N ASN A 42 10.08 -13.26 -14.92
CA ASN A 42 11.23 -12.44 -14.50
C ASN A 42 10.94 -10.94 -14.27
N TYR A 43 10.02 -10.62 -13.34
CA TYR A 43 9.85 -9.25 -12.83
C TYR A 43 11.16 -8.61 -12.37
N TYR A 44 12.01 -9.37 -11.68
CA TYR A 44 13.31 -8.93 -11.17
C TYR A 44 14.33 -8.53 -12.25
N LYS A 45 14.20 -9.03 -13.50
CA LYS A 45 15.12 -8.66 -14.59
C LYS A 45 15.02 -7.18 -14.96
N ASN A 46 13.93 -6.52 -14.57
CA ASN A 46 13.75 -5.08 -14.80
C ASN A 46 14.52 -4.21 -13.79
N PHE A 47 15.16 -4.82 -12.79
CA PHE A 47 15.88 -4.13 -11.71
C PHE A 47 17.34 -4.63 -11.62
N PRO A 48 18.13 -4.55 -12.71
CA PRO A 48 19.54 -4.92 -12.64
C PRO A 48 20.25 -3.97 -11.67
N ASN A 49 21.02 -4.52 -10.73
CA ASN A 49 21.75 -3.81 -9.66
C ASN A 49 20.89 -3.27 -8.50
N ASN A 50 19.64 -3.69 -8.37
CA ASN A 50 18.84 -3.40 -7.18
C ASN A 50 19.23 -4.36 -6.05
N SER A 51 19.73 -3.84 -4.93
CA SER A 51 20.28 -4.65 -3.82
C SER A 51 19.25 -5.60 -3.21
N TYR A 52 17.96 -5.25 -3.24
CA TYR A 52 16.90 -6.11 -2.75
C TYR A 52 16.69 -7.33 -3.66
N CYS A 53 16.75 -7.16 -4.99
CA CYS A 53 16.68 -8.26 -5.95
C CYS A 53 17.86 -9.24 -5.82
N GLU A 54 19.05 -8.72 -5.52
CA GLU A 54 20.24 -9.54 -5.34
C GLU A 54 20.16 -10.41 -4.08
N TYR A 55 19.59 -9.85 -3.00
CA TYR A 55 19.38 -10.55 -1.73
C TYR A 55 18.20 -11.53 -1.80
N TYR A 56 17.05 -11.10 -2.33
CA TYR A 56 15.83 -11.90 -2.37
C TYR A 56 15.78 -12.71 -3.66
N ASN A 57 16.20 -13.98 -3.60
CA ASN A 57 16.27 -14.86 -4.77
C ASN A 57 14.85 -15.15 -5.33
N PRO A 58 14.51 -14.67 -6.54
CA PRO A 58 13.16 -14.69 -7.10
C PRO A 58 12.73 -16.06 -7.65
N LYS A 59 13.23 -17.17 -7.09
CA LYS A 59 12.66 -18.51 -7.38
C LYS A 59 11.19 -18.62 -6.98
N GLU A 60 10.70 -17.67 -6.19
CA GLU A 60 9.31 -17.52 -5.81
C GLU A 60 8.59 -16.54 -6.74
N ILE A 61 7.41 -16.96 -7.19
CA ILE A 61 6.52 -16.22 -8.07
C ILE A 61 6.06 -14.98 -7.28
N SER A 62 6.74 -13.85 -7.44
CA SER A 62 6.32 -12.56 -6.86
C SER A 62 4.95 -12.08 -7.33
N ASN A 63 4.35 -12.81 -8.29
CA ASN A 63 3.01 -12.62 -8.85
C ASN A 63 2.62 -11.14 -8.96
N PRO A 64 3.43 -10.34 -9.69
CA PRO A 64 3.25 -8.90 -9.74
C PRO A 64 1.92 -8.56 -10.41
N SER A 65 1.24 -7.57 -9.86
CA SER A 65 -0.02 -7.00 -10.32
C SER A 65 0.17 -5.55 -10.79
N ASN A 66 -0.83 -5.08 -11.53
CA ASN A 66 -1.00 -3.69 -11.92
C ASN A 66 -1.10 -2.73 -10.71
N ALA A 67 -1.63 -3.20 -9.59
CA ALA A 67 -1.82 -2.44 -8.34
C ALA A 67 -2.48 -1.05 -8.58
N PHE A 68 -2.42 -0.15 -7.58
CA PHE A 68 -2.90 1.23 -7.75
C PHE A 68 -2.03 1.96 -8.78
N GLY A 69 -2.63 2.41 -9.88
CA GLY A 69 -1.91 3.04 -10.99
C GLY A 69 -2.57 4.32 -11.48
N LEU A 70 -2.22 4.72 -12.71
CA LEU A 70 -2.66 5.98 -13.32
C LEU A 70 -4.19 6.14 -13.34
N VAL A 71 -4.92 5.07 -13.65
CA VAL A 71 -6.39 5.10 -13.73
C VAL A 71 -7.00 5.44 -12.36
N GLN A 72 -6.62 4.70 -11.32
CA GLN A 72 -7.14 4.91 -9.97
C GLN A 72 -6.66 6.25 -9.38
N GLY A 73 -5.41 6.65 -9.65
CA GLY A 73 -4.89 7.93 -9.19
C GLY A 73 -5.58 9.12 -9.84
N ASN A 74 -5.86 9.08 -11.14
CA ASN A 74 -6.63 10.14 -11.81
C ASN A 74 -8.06 10.24 -11.25
N GLN A 75 -8.71 9.10 -11.02
CA GLN A 75 -10.03 9.07 -10.35
C GLN A 75 -9.97 9.67 -8.94
N LEU A 76 -8.91 9.35 -8.18
CA LEU A 76 -8.71 9.90 -6.85
C LEU A 76 -8.49 11.41 -6.89
N LEU A 77 -7.63 11.91 -7.78
CA LEU A 77 -7.36 13.33 -7.93
C LEU A 77 -8.62 14.11 -8.32
N GLU A 78 -9.46 13.55 -9.19
CA GLU A 78 -10.75 14.15 -9.52
C GLU A 78 -11.66 14.20 -8.30
N TRP A 79 -11.84 13.05 -7.63
CA TRP A 79 -12.65 12.96 -6.40
C TRP A 79 -12.15 13.93 -5.33
N LEU A 80 -10.83 14.13 -5.22
CA LEU A 80 -10.24 15.02 -4.25
C LEU A 80 -10.68 16.47 -4.48
N LYS A 81 -10.90 16.97 -5.70
CA LYS A 81 -11.14 18.41 -5.98
C LYS A 81 -12.18 19.04 -5.05
N ASP A 82 -13.28 18.36 -4.81
CA ASP A 82 -14.40 18.86 -4.01
C ASP A 82 -14.31 18.53 -2.51
N LYS A 83 -13.19 17.96 -2.06
CA LYS A 83 -12.98 17.51 -0.68
C LYS A 83 -12.25 18.56 0.13
N LYS A 84 -12.82 18.88 1.31
CA LYS A 84 -12.19 19.73 2.32
C LYS A 84 -11.23 18.96 3.22
N ARG A 85 -11.61 17.76 3.66
CA ARG A 85 -10.84 16.90 4.58
C ARG A 85 -10.93 15.42 4.20
N PRO A 86 -10.44 15.03 3.02
CA PRO A 86 -10.54 13.65 2.56
C PRO A 86 -9.77 12.69 3.47
N VAL A 87 -10.28 11.48 3.68
CA VAL A 87 -9.52 10.37 4.25
C VAL A 87 -9.37 9.29 3.19
N VAL A 88 -8.15 8.99 2.81
CA VAL A 88 -7.85 7.97 1.81
C VAL A 88 -7.22 6.77 2.50
N LEU A 89 -7.88 5.63 2.35
CA LEU A 89 -7.46 4.36 2.91
C LEU A 89 -6.90 3.47 1.80
N PHE A 90 -5.76 2.86 2.04
CA PHE A 90 -5.14 1.91 1.12
C PHE A 90 -4.83 0.60 1.83
N ASP A 91 -5.06 -0.52 1.18
CA ASP A 91 -4.29 -1.71 1.47
C ASP A 91 -2.82 -1.56 1.04
N TRP A 92 -1.95 -2.39 1.59
CA TRP A 92 -0.56 -2.49 1.22
C TRP A 92 -0.33 -3.45 0.05
N ASP A 93 -0.45 -4.75 0.31
CA ASP A 93 -0.09 -5.82 -0.62
C ASP A 93 -0.93 -5.74 -1.89
N LYS A 94 -0.28 -5.77 -3.06
CA LYS A 94 -0.93 -5.70 -4.39
C LYS A 94 -1.88 -4.52 -4.62
N THR A 95 -1.84 -3.52 -3.73
CA THR A 95 -2.62 -2.28 -3.78
C THR A 95 -1.67 -1.09 -3.88
N ILE A 96 -0.87 -0.82 -2.85
CA ILE A 96 0.26 0.12 -2.95
C ILE A 96 1.44 -0.58 -3.64
N THR A 97 1.78 -1.79 -3.21
CA THR A 97 2.85 -2.59 -3.85
C THR A 97 2.27 -3.37 -5.03
N CYS A 98 3.12 -3.73 -5.99
CA CYS A 98 2.77 -4.60 -7.12
C CYS A 98 2.75 -6.08 -6.73
N CYS A 99 3.44 -6.47 -5.67
CA CYS A 99 3.51 -7.84 -5.19
C CYS A 99 3.18 -7.87 -3.69
N ASP A 100 3.26 -9.05 -3.09
CA ASP A 100 3.20 -9.18 -1.64
C ASP A 100 4.39 -8.40 -1.05
N GLY A 101 4.08 -7.31 -0.35
CA GLY A 101 4.93 -6.16 -0.15
C GLY A 101 5.85 -6.25 1.06
N PHE A 102 5.64 -7.20 1.96
CA PHE A 102 6.49 -7.36 3.14
C PHE A 102 6.56 -8.85 3.54
N ILE A 103 7.63 -9.53 3.10
CA ILE A 103 7.76 -11.01 3.20
C ILE A 103 8.90 -11.43 4.14
N VAL A 104 9.49 -10.50 4.89
CA VAL A 104 10.67 -10.82 5.71
C VAL A 104 10.25 -11.36 7.08
N ASP A 105 10.18 -12.68 7.18
CA ASP A 105 9.63 -13.39 8.36
C ASP A 105 10.57 -13.53 9.56
N ASN A 106 11.85 -13.22 9.38
CA ASN A 106 12.81 -13.25 10.48
C ASN A 106 12.60 -12.05 11.41
N TYR A 107 12.60 -12.29 12.72
CA TYR A 107 12.55 -11.22 13.72
C TYR A 107 13.66 -11.45 14.76
N PRO A 108 14.49 -10.43 15.06
CA PRO A 108 14.50 -9.08 14.49
C PRO A 108 15.13 -9.03 13.09
N PHE A 109 14.50 -8.32 12.14
CA PHE A 109 15.07 -8.06 10.81
C PHE A 109 15.28 -6.55 10.58
N THR A 110 16.34 -6.21 9.84
CA THR A 110 16.52 -4.87 9.25
C THR A 110 17.17 -5.00 7.88
N TYR A 111 16.77 -4.19 6.90
CA TYR A 111 17.40 -4.21 5.56
C TYR A 111 18.90 -3.90 5.62
N LYS A 112 19.30 -3.00 6.53
CA LYS A 112 20.70 -2.70 6.83
C LYS A 112 21.51 -3.94 7.23
N SER A 113 20.94 -4.87 7.99
CA SER A 113 21.67 -6.08 8.43
C SER A 113 22.08 -7.01 7.29
N VAL A 114 21.47 -6.85 6.12
CA VAL A 114 21.73 -7.64 4.92
C VAL A 114 22.25 -6.79 3.76
N ASN A 115 22.73 -5.57 4.05
CA ASN A 115 23.24 -4.60 3.07
C ASN A 115 22.25 -4.27 1.94
N VAL A 116 20.95 -4.29 2.23
CA VAL A 116 19.90 -3.88 1.29
C VAL A 116 19.48 -2.44 1.60
N LEU A 117 19.33 -1.62 0.55
CA LEU A 117 18.83 -0.25 0.66
C LEU A 117 17.29 -0.26 0.73
N GLU A 118 16.70 0.53 1.63
CA GLU A 118 15.24 0.60 1.78
C GLU A 118 14.56 1.19 0.52
N GLU A 119 15.23 2.11 -0.17
CA GLU A 119 14.80 2.66 -1.47
C GLU A 119 14.73 1.60 -2.56
N ASP A 120 15.73 0.71 -2.63
CA ASP A 120 15.75 -0.41 -3.59
C ASP A 120 14.59 -1.38 -3.33
N VAL A 121 14.27 -1.63 -2.06
CA VAL A 121 13.09 -2.42 -1.68
C VAL A 121 11.83 -1.77 -2.23
N MET A 122 11.64 -0.47 -1.98
CA MET A 122 10.42 0.21 -2.41
C MET A 122 10.33 0.40 -3.92
N GLU A 123 11.45 0.63 -4.61
CA GLU A 123 11.50 0.62 -6.07
C GLU A 123 11.01 -0.72 -6.61
N TYR A 124 11.57 -1.83 -6.09
CA TYR A 124 11.19 -3.17 -6.50
C TYR A 124 9.71 -3.44 -6.19
N LEU A 125 9.26 -3.20 -4.96
CA LEU A 125 7.89 -3.47 -4.55
C LEU A 125 6.87 -2.62 -5.30
N CYS A 126 7.22 -1.39 -5.68
CA CYS A 126 6.34 -0.52 -6.45
C CYS A 126 6.39 -0.76 -7.95
N GLY A 127 7.30 -1.57 -8.49
CA GLY A 127 7.42 -1.78 -9.93
C GLY A 127 8.18 -0.69 -10.68
N GLY A 128 9.14 -0.04 -10.02
CA GLY A 128 10.03 0.95 -10.62
C GLY A 128 9.83 2.37 -10.09
N TYR A 129 10.87 3.18 -10.29
CA TYR A 129 10.92 4.58 -9.85
C TYR A 129 9.73 5.40 -10.36
N ASN A 130 9.33 5.23 -11.62
CA ASN A 130 8.19 5.96 -12.17
C ASN A 130 6.89 5.74 -11.39
N ARG A 131 6.62 4.50 -10.94
CA ARG A 131 5.43 4.19 -10.15
C ARG A 131 5.60 4.64 -8.71
N LEU A 132 6.78 4.49 -8.13
CA LEU A 132 7.08 5.02 -6.79
C LEU A 132 6.88 6.54 -6.73
N ASP A 133 7.40 7.28 -7.70
CA ASP A 133 7.25 8.74 -7.80
C ASP A 133 5.80 9.15 -8.05
N PHE A 134 5.06 8.38 -8.84
CA PHE A 134 3.62 8.58 -8.99
C PHE A 134 2.87 8.41 -7.67
N ILE A 135 3.15 7.36 -6.90
CA ILE A 135 2.51 7.15 -5.59
C ILE A 135 2.88 8.28 -4.62
N ARG A 136 4.15 8.71 -4.59
CA ARG A 136 4.60 9.89 -3.81
C ARG A 136 3.78 11.12 -4.15
N TYR A 137 3.63 11.41 -5.44
CA TYR A 137 2.82 12.54 -5.91
C TYR A 137 1.34 12.44 -5.45
N ILE A 138 0.75 11.25 -5.53
CA ILE A 138 -0.62 11.02 -5.04
C ILE A 138 -0.71 11.27 -3.54
N PHE A 139 0.24 10.76 -2.74
CA PHE A 139 0.27 10.96 -1.30
C PHE A 139 0.39 12.45 -0.95
N ASP A 140 1.27 13.20 -1.64
CA ASP A 140 1.41 14.63 -1.46
C ASP A 140 0.13 15.41 -1.79
N CYS A 141 -0.61 14.99 -2.82
CA CYS A 141 -1.89 15.60 -3.16
C CYS A 141 -2.95 15.38 -2.07
N ILE A 142 -2.98 14.22 -1.43
CA ILE A 142 -3.91 13.93 -0.33
C ILE A 142 -3.54 14.75 0.91
N LYS A 143 -2.26 14.73 1.31
CA LYS A 143 -1.76 15.37 2.54
C LYS A 143 -1.98 16.88 2.60
N LYS A 144 -2.08 17.56 1.45
CA LYS A 144 -2.38 19.00 1.39
C LYS A 144 -3.69 19.39 2.08
N LYS A 145 -4.60 18.43 2.29
CA LYS A 145 -5.91 18.71 2.90
C LYS A 145 -6.53 17.57 3.71
N GLY A 146 -5.96 16.38 3.65
CA GLY A 146 -6.56 15.17 4.21
C GLY A 146 -5.57 14.23 4.86
N ASP A 147 -6.08 13.06 5.20
CA ASP A 147 -5.36 12.00 5.88
C ASP A 147 -5.19 10.78 4.99
N ILE A 148 -4.06 10.09 5.16
CA ILE A 148 -3.76 8.81 4.53
C ILE A 148 -3.73 7.75 5.63
N ILE A 149 -4.41 6.64 5.39
CA ILE A 149 -4.41 5.48 6.26
C ILE A 149 -3.98 4.25 5.44
N ILE A 150 -3.04 3.48 5.97
CA ILE A 150 -2.68 2.18 5.43
C ILE A 150 -3.31 1.11 6.31
N VAL A 151 -4.12 0.24 5.72
CA VAL A 151 -4.87 -0.83 6.40
C VAL A 151 -4.39 -2.18 5.88
N THR A 152 -3.44 -2.79 6.60
CA THR A 152 -2.81 -4.05 6.18
C THR A 152 -3.23 -5.22 7.06
N ASN A 153 -3.36 -6.41 6.45
CA ASN A 153 -3.52 -7.68 7.16
C ASN A 153 -2.20 -8.50 7.19
N ASN A 154 -1.08 -7.92 6.77
CA ASN A 154 0.19 -8.60 6.67
C ASN A 154 0.80 -8.81 8.07
N ASP A 155 0.77 -10.06 8.56
CA ASP A 155 1.28 -10.43 9.88
C ASP A 155 2.78 -10.15 10.03
N THR A 156 3.54 -10.27 8.93
CA THR A 156 4.97 -10.01 8.91
C THR A 156 5.26 -8.51 9.08
N ALA A 157 4.45 -7.66 8.46
CA ALA A 157 4.48 -6.21 8.67
C ALA A 157 4.09 -5.81 10.11
N VAL A 158 3.20 -6.56 10.77
CA VAL A 158 2.87 -6.36 12.20
C VAL A 158 4.09 -6.68 13.07
N LYS A 159 4.73 -7.84 12.85
CA LYS A 159 5.90 -8.29 13.63
C LYS A 159 7.10 -7.36 13.46
N ASN A 160 7.33 -6.87 12.24
CA ASN A 160 8.44 -5.98 11.88
C ASN A 160 7.99 -4.52 11.67
N LYS A 161 7.05 -4.04 12.50
CA LYS A 161 6.42 -2.72 12.38
C LYS A 161 7.39 -1.56 12.10
N ARG A 162 8.53 -1.54 12.79
CA ARG A 162 9.52 -0.45 12.64
C ARG A 162 10.07 -0.39 11.23
N GLU A 163 10.45 -1.52 10.65
CA GLU A 163 10.96 -1.57 9.27
C GLU A 163 9.86 -1.30 8.26
N PHE A 164 8.66 -1.82 8.51
CA PHE A 164 7.51 -1.53 7.66
C PHE A 164 7.20 -0.04 7.59
N LEU A 165 7.26 0.68 8.71
CA LEU A 165 7.09 2.13 8.74
C LEU A 165 8.20 2.87 8.00
N LYS A 166 9.44 2.36 7.95
CA LYS A 166 10.49 2.96 7.12
C LYS A 166 10.16 2.89 5.64
N LEU A 167 9.68 1.72 5.18
CA LEU A 167 9.27 1.53 3.79
C LEU A 167 8.13 2.48 3.40
N ILE A 168 7.11 2.62 4.24
CA ILE A 168 6.04 3.61 4.02
C ILE A 168 6.64 5.02 3.93
N ARG A 169 7.64 5.34 4.75
CA ARG A 169 8.29 6.66 4.76
C ARG A 169 9.16 6.97 3.55
N ILE A 170 9.51 5.97 2.75
CA ILE A 170 10.10 6.20 1.42
C ILE A 170 9.07 6.82 0.46
N ILE A 171 7.78 6.50 0.63
CA ILE A 171 6.67 7.13 -0.11
C ILE A 171 6.31 8.47 0.53
N ASP A 172 6.18 8.50 1.85
CA ASP A 172 5.79 9.70 2.60
C ASP A 172 6.65 9.89 3.85
N PRO A 173 7.70 10.75 3.79
CA PRO A 173 8.62 10.97 4.91
C PRO A 173 7.92 11.39 6.22
N ASP A 174 6.77 12.05 6.12
CA ASP A 174 6.01 12.54 7.25
C ASP A 174 4.99 11.53 7.81
N PHE A 175 4.86 10.35 7.21
CA PHE A 175 3.87 9.36 7.58
C PHE A 175 3.95 9.01 9.08
N LYS A 176 2.82 9.19 9.76
CA LYS A 176 2.69 8.96 11.20
C LYS A 176 2.17 7.56 11.46
N GLU A 177 2.70 6.93 12.51
CA GLU A 177 2.33 5.56 12.91
C GLU A 177 0.83 5.39 13.16
N ARG A 178 0.13 6.44 13.64
CA ARG A 178 -1.33 6.41 13.83
C ARG A 178 -2.12 6.22 12.53
N GLY A 179 -1.51 6.50 11.37
CA GLY A 179 -2.08 6.24 10.05
C GLY A 179 -1.95 4.77 9.63
N LEU A 180 -1.25 3.93 10.39
CA LEU A 180 -1.12 2.50 10.13
C LEU A 180 -2.09 1.71 11.01
N ILE A 181 -3.03 1.01 10.36
CA ILE A 181 -4.03 0.17 11.01
C ILE A 181 -3.81 -1.28 10.58
N TYR A 182 -3.78 -2.18 11.55
CA TYR A 182 -3.62 -3.60 11.30
C TYR A 182 -4.94 -4.35 11.39
N GLY A 183 -5.16 -5.25 10.45
CA GLY A 183 -6.26 -6.20 10.43
C GLY A 183 -6.42 -6.94 11.73
N ILE A 184 -7.66 -7.06 12.21
CA ILE A 184 -7.97 -7.90 13.37
C ILE A 184 -8.48 -9.23 12.84
N LYS A 185 -7.66 -10.29 12.96
CA LYS A 185 -7.94 -11.62 12.38
C LYS A 185 -8.23 -11.55 10.88
N GLY A 186 -7.45 -10.75 10.15
CA GLY A 186 -7.64 -10.51 8.71
C GLY A 186 -8.86 -9.66 8.33
N ASN A 187 -9.63 -9.12 9.30
CA ASN A 187 -10.81 -8.32 9.00
C ASN A 187 -10.50 -6.81 9.14
N LYS A 188 -10.39 -6.13 8.00
CA LYS A 188 -10.10 -4.68 7.93
C LYS A 188 -11.23 -3.80 8.44
N ARG A 189 -12.49 -4.16 8.19
CA ARG A 189 -13.64 -3.43 8.74
C ARG A 189 -13.61 -3.41 10.26
N MET A 190 -13.34 -4.55 10.89
CA MET A 190 -13.25 -4.64 12.34
C MET A 190 -12.06 -3.86 12.90
N ALA A 191 -10.94 -3.83 12.19
CA ALA A 191 -9.78 -3.01 12.54
C ALA A 191 -10.13 -1.52 12.54
N LEU A 192 -10.72 -1.02 11.45
CA LEU A 192 -11.19 0.36 11.33
C LEU A 192 -12.15 0.74 12.44
N LEU A 193 -13.17 -0.08 12.71
CA LEU A 193 -14.16 0.18 13.76
C LEU A 193 -13.60 0.15 15.18
N LYS A 194 -12.41 -0.44 15.40
CA LYS A 194 -11.78 -0.50 16.72
C LYS A 194 -10.70 0.57 16.89
N ASP A 195 -10.08 1.01 15.81
CA ASP A 195 -9.01 2.00 15.84
C ASP A 195 -9.48 3.39 16.34
N ASN A 196 -8.72 3.97 17.27
CA ASN A 196 -9.07 5.24 17.91
C ASN A 196 -8.82 6.45 17.00
N TYR A 197 -7.81 6.39 16.15
CA TYR A 197 -7.51 7.47 15.20
C TYR A 197 -8.61 7.54 14.14
N PHE A 198 -8.97 6.40 13.55
CA PHE A 198 -10.04 6.31 12.58
C PHE A 198 -11.38 6.78 13.16
N LYS A 199 -11.73 6.39 14.39
CA LYS A 199 -12.92 6.91 15.09
C LYS A 199 -12.90 8.43 15.24
N THR A 200 -11.75 9.00 15.56
CA THR A 200 -11.60 10.45 15.64
C THR A 200 -11.87 11.09 14.28
N LEU A 201 -11.30 10.55 13.20
CA LEU A 201 -11.55 11.04 11.85
C LEU A 201 -13.02 10.94 11.43
N MET A 202 -13.72 9.85 11.80
CA MET A 202 -15.16 9.71 11.54
C MET A 202 -15.98 10.82 12.20
N LYS A 203 -15.67 11.22 13.43
CA LYS A 203 -16.41 12.29 14.14
C LYS A 203 -16.32 13.65 13.47
N TYR A 204 -15.26 13.89 12.70
CA TYR A 204 -15.05 15.17 12.00
C TYR A 204 -15.52 15.15 10.54
N ASN A 205 -15.94 13.99 10.01
CA ASN A 205 -16.31 13.77 8.61
C ASN A 205 -17.76 13.26 8.43
N VAL A 206 -18.51 13.09 9.51
CA VAL A 206 -19.96 12.84 9.53
C VAL A 206 -20.66 14.13 9.94
#